data_AF-A0A4R4T1M5-F1
#
_entry.id   AF-A0A4R4T1M5-F1
#
_cell.length_a   1.000
_cell.length_b   1.000
_cell.length_c   1.000
_cell.angle_alpha   90.00
_cell.angle_beta   90.00
_cell.angle_gamma   90.00
#
_symmetry.space_group_name_H-M   'P 1'
#
loop_
_entity.id
_entity.type
_entity.pdbx_description
1 polymer ?
#
loop_
_entity_poly.entity_id
_entity_poly.type
_entity_poly.pdbx_seq_one_letter_code
_entity_poly.pdbx_strand_id
1 'polypeptide(L)'
;MADLRFGVLGTLEVRRDGTPVEVPPGRRRAVLACLVAHVGRPVPGDVLVEAAWGDELPAAPRSALRTVLSRLRALLGDGTIRADPAGYTLDVPPTTVDAHRFETLLRRADETPQDAARLLDEALALWRGPAYAEFSDRAFAGLEAQSLDRMRRDAIEARASAALAAGDPHGALARLESLLAEQPFREHAVELLLTALYDMGDHTGALARLREYRARLADELGLDPSPALRALESRILAHDLPRPAHR
;
A
#
# COMPACT_ATOMS: atom_id res chain seq x y z
N MET A 1 -21.51 -11.66 -17.64
CA MET A 1 -21.11 -12.00 -16.27
C MET A 1 -20.88 -10.68 -15.55
N ALA A 2 -21.46 -10.51 -14.36
CA ALA A 2 -21.29 -9.27 -13.61
C ALA A 2 -19.82 -9.07 -13.21
N ASP A 3 -19.26 -7.88 -13.42
CA ASP A 3 -17.88 -7.53 -13.07
C ASP A 3 -17.83 -7.22 -11.56
N LEU A 4 -17.37 -8.19 -10.76
CA LEU A 4 -17.09 -8.00 -9.34
C LEU A 4 -15.71 -7.38 -9.16
N ARG A 5 -15.61 -6.36 -8.31
CA ARG A 5 -14.34 -5.75 -7.91
C ARG A 5 -14.25 -5.65 -6.40
N PHE A 6 -13.05 -5.89 -5.89
CA PHE A 6 -12.73 -5.87 -4.47
C PHE A 6 -11.64 -4.83 -4.21
N GLY A 7 -11.86 -4.01 -3.20
CA GLY A 7 -10.95 -2.97 -2.79
C GLY A 7 -10.43 -3.19 -1.38
N VAL A 8 -9.14 -3.44 -1.21
CA VAL A 8 -8.48 -3.67 0.08
C VAL A 8 -7.36 -2.66 0.38
N LEU A 9 -7.03 -1.76 -0.56
CA LEU A 9 -6.10 -0.65 -0.33
C LEU A 9 -6.81 0.49 0.41
N GLY A 10 -7.28 0.20 1.62
CA GLY A 10 -8.17 1.03 2.43
C GLY A 10 -9.21 0.16 3.15
N THR A 11 -10.37 0.73 3.44
CA THR A 11 -11.54 -0.04 3.92
C THR A 11 -12.07 -0.97 2.82
N LEU A 12 -12.58 -2.15 3.19
CA LEU A 12 -13.06 -3.14 2.23
C LEU A 12 -14.18 -2.57 1.35
N GLU A 13 -13.96 -2.49 0.06
CA GLU A 13 -15.01 -2.15 -0.90
C GLU A 13 -15.33 -3.36 -1.76
N VAL A 14 -16.61 -3.53 -2.06
CA VAL A 14 -17.08 -4.50 -3.05
C VAL A 14 -17.95 -3.74 -4.02
N ARG A 15 -17.71 -3.93 -5.32
CA ARG A 15 -18.55 -3.35 -6.38
C ARG A 15 -18.97 -4.44 -7.35
N ARG A 16 -20.18 -4.35 -7.85
CA ARG A 16 -20.72 -5.16 -8.94
C ARG A 16 -21.11 -4.22 -10.07
N ASP A 17 -20.52 -4.38 -11.24
CA ASP A 17 -20.80 -3.56 -12.42
C ASP A 17 -20.68 -2.06 -12.09
N GLY A 18 -19.67 -1.71 -11.30
CA GLY A 18 -19.43 -0.34 -10.82
C GLY A 18 -20.34 0.12 -9.67
N THR A 19 -21.37 -0.63 -9.29
CA THR A 19 -22.29 -0.28 -8.19
C THR A 19 -21.79 -0.87 -6.86
N PRO A 20 -21.76 -0.11 -5.75
CA PRO A 20 -21.38 -0.64 -4.44
C PRO A 20 -22.28 -1.81 -4.00
N VAL A 21 -21.66 -2.86 -3.46
CA VAL A 21 -22.34 -3.98 -2.81
C VAL A 21 -22.07 -3.87 -1.31
N GLU A 22 -23.14 -3.65 -0.54
CA GLU A 22 -23.00 -3.52 0.91
C GLU A 22 -22.72 -4.90 1.53
N VAL A 23 -21.55 -5.01 2.17
CA VAL A 23 -21.21 -6.16 3.00
C VAL A 23 -21.26 -5.70 4.46
N PRO A 24 -22.27 -6.12 5.23
CA PRO A 24 -22.46 -5.66 6.59
C PRO A 24 -21.21 -5.86 7.46
N PRO A 25 -20.91 -4.94 8.38
CA PRO A 25 -19.74 -5.03 9.24
C PRO A 25 -19.75 -6.29 10.10
N GLY A 26 -18.55 -6.67 10.57
CA GLY A 26 -18.33 -7.85 11.41
C GLY A 26 -17.97 -9.10 10.60
N ARG A 27 -18.47 -10.26 11.05
CA ARG A 27 -17.95 -11.59 10.66
C ARG A 27 -17.99 -11.88 9.16
N ARG A 28 -19.02 -11.41 8.45
CA ARG A 28 -19.13 -11.59 6.98
C ARG A 28 -18.02 -10.83 6.25
N ARG A 29 -17.78 -9.60 6.68
CA ARG A 29 -16.76 -8.71 6.12
C ARG A 29 -15.36 -9.24 6.39
N ALA A 30 -15.11 -9.74 7.60
CA ALA A 30 -13.83 -10.38 7.95
C ALA A 30 -13.54 -11.65 7.14
N VAL A 31 -14.54 -12.54 6.99
CA VAL A 31 -14.40 -13.74 6.14
C VAL A 31 -14.14 -13.36 4.69
N LEU A 32 -14.84 -12.35 4.17
CA LEU A 32 -14.62 -11.88 2.81
C LEU A 32 -13.22 -11.29 2.63
N ALA A 33 -12.75 -10.45 3.55
CA ALA A 33 -11.40 -9.88 3.50
C ALA A 33 -10.32 -10.98 3.54
N CYS A 34 -10.50 -12.01 4.38
CA CYS A 34 -9.59 -13.16 4.43
C CYS A 34 -9.56 -13.93 3.10
N LEU A 35 -10.72 -14.10 2.46
CA LEU A 35 -10.83 -14.72 1.14
C LEU A 35 -10.20 -13.86 0.04
N VAL A 36 -10.33 -12.54 0.09
CA VAL A 36 -9.72 -11.59 -0.86
C VAL A 36 -8.19 -11.60 -0.73
N ALA A 37 -7.66 -11.65 0.49
CA ALA A 37 -6.21 -11.79 0.73
C ALA A 37 -5.62 -13.07 0.13
N HIS A 38 -6.46 -14.09 -0.10
CA HIS A 38 -6.08 -15.37 -0.69
C HIS A 38 -6.84 -15.62 -2.00
N VAL A 39 -7.15 -14.57 -2.78
CA VAL A 39 -7.94 -14.70 -4.01
C VAL A 39 -7.36 -15.77 -4.94
N GLY A 40 -8.25 -16.61 -5.49
CA GLY A 40 -7.88 -17.74 -6.35
C GLY A 40 -7.21 -18.93 -5.62
N ARG A 41 -6.95 -18.84 -4.31
CA ARG A 41 -6.34 -19.91 -3.50
C ARG A 41 -7.33 -20.44 -2.45
N PRO A 42 -7.30 -21.75 -2.13
CA PRO A 42 -8.15 -22.31 -1.10
C PRO A 42 -7.72 -21.85 0.29
N VAL A 43 -8.70 -21.39 1.09
CA VAL A 43 -8.52 -21.04 2.51
C VAL A 43 -9.19 -22.10 3.38
N PRO A 44 -8.47 -22.75 4.30
CA PRO A 44 -9.04 -23.74 5.20
C PRO A 44 -10.21 -23.15 6.02
N GLY A 45 -11.23 -23.96 6.29
CA GLY A 45 -12.39 -23.52 7.05
C GLY A 45 -12.04 -23.00 8.45
N ASP A 46 -11.04 -23.60 9.10
CA ASP A 46 -10.63 -23.20 10.45
C ASP A 46 -9.96 -21.81 10.44
N VAL A 47 -9.23 -21.45 9.37
CA VAL A 47 -8.67 -20.10 9.17
C VAL A 47 -9.78 -19.07 8.99
N LEU A 48 -10.84 -19.41 8.23
CA LEU A 48 -12.00 -18.52 8.08
C LEU A 48 -12.80 -18.37 9.37
N VAL A 49 -12.83 -19.42 10.21
CA VAL A 49 -13.41 -19.34 11.54
C VAL A 49 -12.60 -18.36 12.39
N GLU A 50 -11.29 -18.54 12.46
CA GLU A 50 -10.41 -17.62 13.20
C GLU A 50 -10.55 -16.18 12.72
N ALA A 51 -10.61 -15.95 11.40
CA ALA A 51 -10.82 -14.62 10.83
C ALA A 51 -12.14 -13.97 11.28
N ALA A 52 -13.23 -14.74 11.37
CA ALA A 52 -14.55 -14.21 11.76
C ALA A 52 -14.74 -14.06 13.27
N TRP A 53 -14.18 -14.97 14.08
CA TRP A 53 -14.50 -15.08 15.50
C TRP A 53 -13.32 -14.78 16.42
N GLY A 54 -12.07 -14.86 15.93
CA GLY A 54 -10.89 -14.79 16.80
C GLY A 54 -10.99 -15.80 17.93
N ASP A 55 -10.74 -15.35 19.15
CA ASP A 55 -10.80 -16.17 20.36
C ASP A 55 -12.24 -16.49 20.81
N GLU A 56 -13.24 -15.72 20.37
CA GLU A 56 -14.65 -15.87 20.78
C GLU A 56 -15.42 -16.81 19.85
N LEU A 57 -15.06 -18.09 19.89
CA LEU A 57 -15.67 -19.12 19.05
C LEU A 57 -17.14 -19.41 19.43
N PRO A 58 -18.02 -19.64 18.45
CA PRO A 58 -19.38 -20.08 18.71
C PRO A 58 -19.40 -21.58 19.08
N ALA A 59 -20.49 -22.05 19.69
CA ALA A 59 -20.64 -23.46 20.08
C ALA A 59 -20.50 -24.45 18.89
N ALA A 60 -20.82 -24.02 17.66
CA ALA A 60 -20.70 -24.82 16.45
C ALA A 60 -20.00 -24.02 15.31
N PRO A 61 -18.65 -23.90 15.31
CA PRO A 61 -17.92 -23.02 14.40
C PRO A 61 -18.15 -23.32 12.92
N ARG A 62 -18.10 -24.59 12.53
CA ARG A 62 -18.33 -25.01 11.14
C ARG A 62 -19.74 -24.67 10.64
N SER A 63 -20.76 -24.81 11.49
CA SER A 63 -22.13 -24.46 11.14
C SER A 63 -22.27 -22.95 10.95
N ALA A 64 -21.72 -22.17 11.89
CA ALA A 64 -21.73 -20.72 11.83
C ALA A 64 -21.00 -20.18 10.60
N LEU A 65 -19.85 -20.76 10.24
CA LEU A 65 -19.11 -20.42 9.01
C LEU A 65 -19.95 -20.67 7.76
N ARG A 66 -20.63 -21.83 7.65
CA ARG A 66 -21.52 -22.11 6.51
C ARG A 66 -22.62 -21.06 6.37
N THR A 67 -23.19 -20.58 7.48
CA THR A 67 -24.18 -19.49 7.45
C THR A 67 -23.56 -18.18 6.94
N VAL A 68 -22.35 -17.83 7.38
CA VAL A 68 -21.64 -16.64 6.88
C VAL A 68 -21.39 -16.75 5.37
N LEU A 69 -20.86 -17.89 4.91
CA LEU A 69 -20.56 -18.14 3.50
C LEU A 69 -21.80 -18.16 2.62
N SER A 70 -22.91 -18.74 3.09
CA SER A 70 -24.18 -18.73 2.38
C SER A 70 -24.69 -17.30 2.15
N ARG A 71 -24.58 -16.43 3.16
CA ARG A 71 -24.97 -15.02 3.03
C ARG A 71 -24.03 -14.23 2.13
N LEU A 72 -22.73 -14.53 2.15
CA LEU A 72 -21.77 -13.93 1.21
C LEU A 72 -22.07 -14.33 -0.23
N ARG A 73 -22.38 -15.61 -0.50
CA ARG A 73 -22.79 -16.06 -1.85
C ARG A 73 -24.07 -15.38 -2.33
N ALA A 74 -25.07 -15.20 -1.45
CA ALA A 74 -26.26 -14.45 -1.80
C ALA A 74 -25.97 -12.98 -2.19
N LEU A 75 -24.96 -12.36 -1.57
CA LEU A 75 -24.53 -11.00 -1.91
C LEU A 75 -23.68 -10.93 -3.18
N LEU A 76 -22.71 -11.83 -3.33
CA LEU A 76 -21.68 -11.78 -4.38
C LEU A 76 -22.07 -12.52 -5.66
N GLY A 77 -23.02 -13.44 -5.57
CA GLY A 77 -23.42 -14.32 -6.66
C GLY A 77 -23.06 -15.78 -6.36
N ASP A 78 -23.89 -16.68 -6.86
CA ASP A 78 -23.59 -18.10 -6.79
C ASP A 78 -22.37 -18.43 -7.64
N GLY A 79 -21.51 -19.30 -7.12
CA GLY A 79 -20.24 -19.67 -7.76
C GLY A 79 -19.03 -18.83 -7.37
N THR A 80 -19.20 -17.59 -6.88
CA THR A 80 -18.06 -16.71 -6.52
C THR A 80 -17.22 -17.25 -5.37
N ILE A 81 -17.82 -18.03 -4.46
CA ILE A 81 -17.11 -18.72 -3.39
C ILE A 81 -17.29 -20.22 -3.57
N ARG A 82 -16.27 -20.90 -4.08
CA ARG A 82 -16.27 -22.35 -4.26
C ARG A 82 -15.86 -23.03 -2.94
N ALA A 83 -16.47 -24.17 -2.67
CA ALA A 83 -16.07 -25.06 -1.58
C ALA A 83 -15.46 -26.33 -2.16
N ASP A 84 -14.34 -26.77 -1.62
CA ASP A 84 -13.65 -28.00 -1.99
C ASP A 84 -12.99 -28.66 -0.75
N PRO A 85 -12.37 -29.84 -0.89
CA PRO A 85 -11.74 -30.51 0.25
C PRO A 85 -10.61 -29.72 0.92
N ALA A 86 -9.95 -28.81 0.20
CA ALA A 86 -8.88 -27.97 0.74
C ALA A 86 -9.42 -26.72 1.46
N GLY A 87 -10.66 -26.32 1.18
CA GLY A 87 -11.35 -25.25 1.90
C GLY A 87 -12.29 -24.45 1.02
N TYR A 88 -12.21 -23.12 1.13
CA TYR A 88 -13.03 -22.18 0.38
C TYR A 88 -12.18 -21.24 -0.44
N THR A 89 -12.56 -21.03 -1.70
CA THR A 89 -11.82 -20.19 -2.65
C THR A 89 -12.72 -19.08 -3.16
N LEU A 90 -12.22 -17.84 -3.14
CA LEU A 90 -12.82 -16.75 -3.91
C LEU A 90 -12.42 -16.91 -5.37
N ASP A 91 -13.37 -17.37 -6.18
CA ASP A 91 -13.16 -17.78 -7.57
C ASP A 91 -13.43 -16.62 -8.53
N VAL A 92 -12.51 -15.65 -8.52
CA VAL A 92 -12.53 -14.46 -9.39
C VAL A 92 -11.12 -14.21 -9.93
N PRO A 93 -10.97 -13.54 -11.08
CA PRO A 93 -9.65 -13.15 -11.56
C PRO A 93 -8.93 -12.27 -10.52
N PRO A 94 -7.65 -12.51 -10.19
CA PRO A 94 -6.92 -11.69 -9.22
C PRO A 94 -6.91 -10.20 -9.57
N THR A 95 -6.97 -9.85 -10.86
CA THR A 95 -7.06 -8.48 -11.37
C THR A 95 -8.33 -7.73 -10.96
N THR A 96 -9.32 -8.42 -10.38
CA THR A 96 -10.51 -7.78 -9.79
C THR A 96 -10.23 -7.18 -8.40
N VAL A 97 -9.09 -7.52 -7.79
CA VAL A 97 -8.62 -6.98 -6.51
C VAL A 97 -7.66 -5.81 -6.76
N ASP A 98 -7.91 -4.66 -6.14
CA ASP A 98 -7.07 -3.47 -6.30
C ASP A 98 -5.59 -3.69 -5.91
N ALA A 99 -5.31 -4.52 -4.89
CA ALA A 99 -3.95 -4.91 -4.50
C ALA A 99 -3.16 -5.55 -5.65
N HIS A 100 -3.73 -6.53 -6.36
CA HIS A 100 -3.05 -7.15 -7.50
C HIS A 100 -2.94 -6.22 -8.72
N ARG A 101 -3.90 -5.31 -8.90
CA ARG A 101 -3.80 -4.26 -9.92
C ARG A 101 -2.65 -3.31 -9.59
N PHE A 102 -2.52 -2.92 -8.32
CA PHE A 102 -1.42 -2.09 -7.81
C PHE A 102 -0.07 -2.75 -8.09
N GLU A 103 0.13 -4.00 -7.67
CA GLU A 103 1.37 -4.76 -7.93
C GLU A 103 1.69 -4.87 -9.44
N THR A 104 0.65 -5.07 -10.26
CA THR A 104 0.82 -5.15 -11.72
C THR A 104 1.26 -3.81 -12.31
N LEU A 105 0.71 -2.69 -11.82
CA LEU A 105 1.11 -1.35 -12.25
C LEU A 105 2.55 -1.02 -11.83
N LEU A 106 2.97 -1.41 -10.61
CA LEU A 106 4.35 -1.24 -10.17
C LEU A 106 5.34 -1.99 -11.07
N ARG A 107 5.07 -3.27 -11.33
CA ARG A 107 5.93 -4.09 -12.21
C ARG A 107 6.04 -3.49 -13.61
N ARG A 108 4.93 -3.00 -14.17
CA ARG A 108 4.94 -2.33 -15.47
C ARG A 108 5.72 -1.03 -15.44
N ALA A 109 5.65 -0.26 -14.35
CA ALA A 109 6.42 0.97 -14.21
C ALA A 109 7.93 0.70 -14.25
N ASP A 110 8.38 -0.40 -13.64
CA ASP A 110 9.78 -0.84 -13.71
C ASP A 110 10.20 -1.28 -15.12
N GLU A 111 9.30 -1.94 -15.86
CA GLU A 111 9.54 -2.44 -17.22
C GLU A 111 9.52 -1.33 -18.29
N THR A 112 8.81 -0.23 -18.04
CA THR A 112 8.64 0.88 -19.01
C THR A 112 8.99 2.24 -18.40
N PRO A 113 10.29 2.62 -18.36
CA PRO A 113 10.74 3.87 -17.75
C PRO A 113 10.05 5.14 -18.27
N GLN A 114 9.67 5.17 -19.56
CA GLN A 114 9.00 6.31 -20.19
C GLN A 114 7.58 6.52 -19.67
N ASP A 115 6.92 5.44 -19.25
CA ASP A 115 5.54 5.44 -18.72
C ASP A 115 5.51 5.36 -17.18
N ALA A 116 6.66 5.21 -16.52
CA ALA A 116 6.77 4.91 -15.10
C ALA A 116 6.00 5.92 -14.23
N ALA A 117 6.16 7.22 -14.48
CA ALA A 117 5.49 8.26 -13.72
C ALA A 117 3.95 8.13 -13.77
N ARG A 118 3.39 7.91 -14.97
CA ARG A 118 1.94 7.73 -15.17
C ARG A 118 1.45 6.45 -14.49
N LEU A 119 2.17 5.34 -14.66
CA LEU A 119 1.80 4.05 -14.06
C LEU A 119 1.85 4.10 -12.53
N LEU A 120 2.86 4.77 -11.96
CA LEU A 120 2.96 5.00 -10.51
C LEU A 120 1.83 5.90 -10.01
N ASP A 121 1.44 6.93 -10.76
CA ASP A 121 0.29 7.79 -10.41
C ASP A 121 -1.02 6.99 -10.42
N GLU A 122 -1.24 6.14 -11.43
CA GLU A 122 -2.38 5.23 -11.48
C GLU A 122 -2.38 4.22 -10.32
N ALA A 123 -1.20 3.68 -9.96
CA ALA A 123 -1.04 2.74 -8.87
C ALA A 123 -1.39 3.39 -7.52
N LEU A 124 -0.82 4.56 -7.26
CA LEU A 124 -1.04 5.31 -6.02
C LEU A 124 -2.49 5.79 -5.88
N ALA A 125 -3.18 6.08 -7.00
CA ALA A 125 -4.59 6.47 -7.00
C ALA A 125 -5.56 5.34 -6.57
N LEU A 126 -5.11 4.08 -6.51
CA LEU A 126 -5.92 2.97 -6.00
C LEU A 126 -6.07 3.02 -4.46
N TRP A 127 -5.17 3.71 -3.78
CA TRP A 127 -5.11 3.78 -2.33
C TRP A 127 -6.13 4.77 -1.76
N ARG A 128 -6.96 4.28 -0.84
CA ARG A 128 -8.00 5.03 -0.11
C ARG A 128 -7.70 5.16 1.39
N GLY A 129 -6.62 4.54 1.84
CA GLY A 129 -6.17 4.49 3.23
C GLY A 129 -5.17 3.34 3.44
N PRO A 130 -4.80 3.01 4.69
CA PRO A 130 -3.95 1.86 4.98
C PRO A 130 -4.52 0.56 4.41
N ALA A 131 -3.66 -0.34 3.94
CA ALA A 131 -4.12 -1.64 3.42
C ALA A 131 -4.87 -2.42 4.51
N TYR A 132 -6.00 -3.01 4.15
CA TYR A 132 -6.90 -3.73 5.06
C TYR A 132 -7.22 -2.93 6.34
N ALA A 133 -7.51 -1.63 6.23
CA ALA A 133 -7.67 -0.72 7.38
C ALA A 133 -8.61 -1.23 8.49
N GLU A 134 -9.66 -1.97 8.11
CA GLU A 134 -10.67 -2.53 9.03
C GLU A 134 -10.22 -3.80 9.77
N PHE A 135 -9.08 -4.38 9.38
CA PHE A 135 -8.60 -5.69 9.82
C PHE A 135 -7.15 -5.66 10.29
N SER A 136 -6.66 -4.48 10.69
CA SER A 136 -5.30 -4.29 11.19
C SER A 136 -4.98 -5.13 12.44
N ASP A 137 -6.00 -5.51 13.21
CA ASP A 137 -5.94 -6.40 14.38
C ASP A 137 -6.01 -7.90 14.03
N ARG A 138 -6.22 -8.25 12.74
CA ARG A 138 -6.43 -9.64 12.31
C ARG A 138 -5.17 -10.26 11.73
N ALA A 139 -4.85 -11.46 12.21
CA ALA A 139 -3.66 -12.21 11.81
C ALA A 139 -3.57 -12.44 10.28
N PHE A 140 -4.70 -12.70 9.62
CA PHE A 140 -4.73 -12.94 8.16
C PHE A 140 -4.33 -11.71 7.33
N ALA A 141 -4.52 -10.48 7.86
CA ALA A 141 -4.28 -9.25 7.14
C ALA A 141 -2.90 -8.67 7.44
N GLY A 142 -2.34 -8.93 8.63
CA GLY A 142 -1.16 -8.22 9.14
C GLY A 142 0.06 -8.24 8.20
N LEU A 143 0.47 -9.41 7.72
CA LEU A 143 1.64 -9.53 6.84
C LEU A 143 1.40 -8.92 5.46
N GLU A 144 0.22 -9.18 4.88
CA GLU A 144 -0.16 -8.67 3.56
C GLU A 144 -0.30 -7.15 3.57
N ALA A 145 -1.00 -6.59 4.56
CA ALA A 145 -1.16 -5.15 4.73
C ALA A 145 0.19 -4.45 4.90
N GLN A 146 1.08 -4.96 5.76
CA GLN A 146 2.43 -4.42 5.92
C GLN A 146 3.24 -4.48 4.62
N SER A 147 3.06 -5.54 3.82
CA SER A 147 3.71 -5.67 2.53
C SER A 147 3.24 -4.63 1.53
N LEU A 148 1.92 -4.49 1.39
CA LEU A 148 1.31 -3.49 0.51
C LEU A 148 1.68 -2.06 0.95
N ASP A 149 1.61 -1.74 2.24
CA ASP A 149 1.96 -0.42 2.76
C ASP A 149 3.44 -0.09 2.56
N ARG A 150 4.33 -1.10 2.60
CA ARG A 150 5.74 -0.91 2.21
C ARG A 150 5.85 -0.59 0.72
N MET A 151 5.22 -1.40 -0.15
CA MET A 151 5.23 -1.14 -1.60
C MET A 151 4.65 0.24 -1.96
N ARG A 152 3.63 0.72 -1.24
CA ARG A 152 3.09 2.08 -1.39
C ARG A 152 4.16 3.14 -1.16
N ARG A 153 4.94 3.00 -0.08
CA ARG A 153 6.00 3.94 0.28
C ARG A 153 7.12 3.91 -0.75
N ASP A 154 7.53 2.72 -1.18
CA ASP A 154 8.52 2.53 -2.25
C ASP A 154 8.04 3.19 -3.57
N ALA A 155 6.75 3.04 -3.91
CA ALA A 155 6.16 3.66 -5.09
C ALA A 155 6.10 5.19 -5.02
N ILE A 156 5.88 5.77 -3.83
CA ILE A 156 5.94 7.23 -3.62
C ILE A 156 7.37 7.74 -3.88
N GLU A 157 8.39 7.07 -3.37
CA GLU A 157 9.79 7.42 -3.59
C GLU A 157 10.20 7.28 -5.06
N ALA A 158 9.78 6.20 -5.71
CA ALA A 158 10.01 6.00 -7.15
C ALA A 158 9.36 7.12 -7.98
N ARG A 159 8.14 7.53 -7.62
CA ARG A 159 7.43 8.60 -8.32
C ARG A 159 8.06 9.97 -8.08
N ALA A 160 8.58 10.23 -6.88
CA ALA A 160 9.33 11.45 -6.57
C ALA A 160 10.67 11.49 -7.31
N SER A 161 11.40 10.38 -7.35
CA SER A 161 12.62 10.22 -8.14
C SER A 161 12.38 10.51 -9.63
N ALA A 162 11.28 9.97 -10.18
CA ALA A 162 10.89 10.24 -11.57
C ALA A 162 10.55 11.74 -11.81
N ALA A 163 9.93 12.42 -10.84
CA ALA A 163 9.65 13.84 -10.94
C ALA A 163 10.93 14.68 -10.95
N LEU A 164 11.90 14.37 -10.07
CA LEU A 164 13.21 15.03 -10.04
C LEU A 164 13.97 14.83 -11.35
N ALA A 165 13.99 13.60 -11.88
CA ALA A 165 14.62 13.30 -13.18
C ALA A 165 13.97 14.07 -14.34
N ALA A 166 12.68 14.39 -14.24
CA ALA A 166 11.94 15.19 -15.22
C ALA A 166 12.08 16.72 -14.99
N GLY A 167 12.79 17.16 -13.96
CA GLY A 167 12.93 18.57 -13.62
C GLY A 167 11.70 19.19 -12.93
N ASP A 168 10.86 18.36 -12.29
CA ASP A 168 9.69 18.79 -11.49
C ASP A 168 9.92 18.56 -9.98
N PRO A 169 10.73 19.41 -9.32
CA PRO A 169 11.00 19.25 -7.89
C PRO A 169 9.79 19.59 -7.01
N HIS A 170 8.85 20.42 -7.47
CA HIS A 170 7.63 20.73 -6.73
C HIS A 170 6.70 19.50 -6.62
N GLY A 171 6.57 18.75 -7.72
CA GLY A 171 5.81 17.49 -7.73
C GLY A 171 6.42 16.42 -6.83
N ALA A 172 7.73 16.40 -6.65
CA ALA A 172 8.42 15.53 -5.69
C ALA A 172 8.16 15.98 -4.24
N LEU A 173 8.33 17.27 -3.94
CA LEU A 173 8.28 17.82 -2.57
C LEU A 173 6.99 17.42 -1.82
N ALA A 174 5.82 17.71 -2.39
CA ALA A 174 4.53 17.50 -1.71
C ALA A 174 4.31 16.03 -1.31
N ARG A 175 4.76 15.09 -2.15
CA ARG A 175 4.64 13.65 -1.88
C ARG A 175 5.58 13.19 -0.77
N LEU A 176 6.80 13.71 -0.78
CA LEU A 176 7.83 13.38 0.20
C LEU A 176 7.50 13.94 1.58
N GLU A 177 6.91 15.14 1.66
CA GLU A 177 6.45 15.70 2.93
C GLU A 177 5.35 14.84 3.58
N SER A 178 4.37 14.40 2.78
CA SER A 178 3.34 13.47 3.27
C SER A 178 3.94 12.14 3.73
N LEU A 179 4.90 11.59 2.98
CA LEU A 179 5.57 10.34 3.33
C LEU A 179 6.39 10.47 4.62
N LEU A 180 7.14 11.56 4.79
CA LEU A 180 7.99 11.78 5.96
C LEU A 180 7.19 12.13 7.23
N ALA A 181 5.98 12.67 7.08
CA ALA A 181 5.05 12.79 8.20
C ALA A 181 4.62 11.42 8.74
N GLU A 182 4.40 10.44 7.84
CA GLU A 182 4.05 9.05 8.19
C GLU A 182 5.28 8.21 8.58
N GLN A 183 6.44 8.48 7.98
CA GLN A 183 7.67 7.67 8.08
C GLN A 183 8.91 8.55 8.28
N PRO A 184 9.08 9.13 9.48
CA PRO A 184 10.11 10.14 9.71
C PRO A 184 11.55 9.66 9.55
N PHE A 185 11.79 8.37 9.75
CA PHE A 185 13.11 7.74 9.69
C PHE A 185 13.42 7.11 8.33
N ARG A 186 12.63 7.43 7.31
CA ARG A 186 12.81 6.88 5.97
C ARG A 186 13.84 7.72 5.20
N GLU A 187 15.10 7.35 5.36
CA GLU A 187 16.23 8.16 4.91
C GLU A 187 16.23 8.44 3.41
N HIS A 188 15.83 7.47 2.57
CA HIS A 188 15.77 7.70 1.13
C HIS A 188 14.76 8.81 0.74
N ALA A 189 13.59 8.86 1.39
CA ALA A 189 12.66 9.97 1.22
C ALA A 189 13.25 11.31 1.69
N VAL A 190 14.09 11.31 2.74
CA VAL A 190 14.84 12.51 3.15
C VAL A 190 15.82 12.94 2.06
N GLU A 191 16.61 12.03 1.51
CA GLU A 191 17.55 12.32 0.41
C GLU A 191 16.86 12.98 -0.79
N LEU A 192 15.72 12.42 -1.21
CA LEU A 192 14.92 12.97 -2.31
C LEU A 192 14.36 14.36 -1.96
N LEU A 193 13.94 14.58 -0.70
CA LEU A 193 13.43 15.88 -0.24
C LEU A 193 14.53 16.94 -0.29
N LEU A 194 15.72 16.61 0.20
CA LEU A 194 16.88 17.50 0.17
C LEU A 194 17.29 17.85 -1.25
N THR A 195 17.26 16.86 -2.15
CA THR A 195 17.55 17.06 -3.57
C THR A 195 16.52 17.98 -4.22
N ALA A 196 15.22 17.76 -3.95
CA ALA A 196 14.15 18.63 -4.45
C ALA A 196 14.35 20.09 -4.00
N LEU A 197 14.59 20.32 -2.71
CA LEU A 197 14.84 21.65 -2.15
C LEU A 197 16.05 22.33 -2.79
N TYR A 198 17.14 21.58 -3.01
CA TYR A 198 18.32 22.09 -3.70
C TYR A 198 18.04 22.48 -5.16
N ASP A 199 17.29 21.66 -5.90
CA ASP A 199 16.92 21.92 -7.30
C ASP A 199 15.99 23.14 -7.45
N MET A 200 15.20 23.44 -6.41
CA MET A 200 14.41 24.68 -6.32
C MET A 200 15.24 25.91 -5.91
N GLY A 201 16.54 25.74 -5.63
CA GLY A 201 17.44 26.80 -5.17
C GLY A 201 17.44 27.03 -3.66
N ASP A 202 16.60 26.32 -2.90
CA ASP A 202 16.51 26.42 -1.43
C ASP A 202 17.48 25.48 -0.72
N HIS A 203 18.78 25.69 -0.97
CA HIS A 203 19.86 24.99 -0.29
C HIS A 203 19.85 25.21 1.24
N THR A 204 19.40 26.39 1.69
CA THR A 204 19.25 26.70 3.12
C THR A 204 18.18 25.85 3.79
N GLY A 205 17.02 25.69 3.14
CA GLY A 205 15.94 24.82 3.61
C GLY A 205 16.35 23.36 3.60
N ALA A 206 17.09 22.90 2.58
CA ALA A 206 17.63 21.55 2.55
C ALA A 206 18.53 21.26 3.78
N LEU A 207 19.49 22.14 4.06
CA LEU A 207 20.38 21.97 5.22
C LEU A 207 19.62 22.07 6.55
N ALA A 208 18.57 22.90 6.63
CA ALA A 208 17.73 22.96 7.83
C ALA A 208 16.99 21.64 8.07
N ARG A 209 16.35 21.06 7.04
CA ARG A 209 15.65 19.77 7.14
C ARG A 209 16.59 18.63 7.52
N LEU A 210 17.82 18.62 7.02
CA LEU A 210 18.82 17.62 7.41
C LEU A 210 19.21 17.72 8.89
N ARG A 211 19.36 18.94 9.42
CA ARG A 211 19.67 19.15 10.86
C ARG A 211 18.53 18.65 11.74
N GLU A 212 17.29 18.94 11.35
CA GLU A 212 16.09 18.43 12.04
C GLU A 212 16.06 16.90 12.05
N TYR A 213 16.28 16.27 10.89
CA TYR A 213 16.35 14.82 10.77
C TYR A 213 17.46 14.21 11.65
N ARG A 214 18.67 14.79 11.62
CA ARG A 214 19.81 14.32 12.43
C ARG A 214 19.51 14.40 13.92
N ALA A 215 18.95 15.52 14.39
CA ALA A 215 18.57 15.68 15.79
C ALA A 215 17.56 14.61 16.20
N ARG A 216 16.51 14.42 15.38
CA ARG A 216 15.48 13.42 15.64
C ARG A 216 16.04 11.98 15.66
N LEU A 217 16.93 11.65 14.73
CA LEU A 217 17.55 10.34 14.63
C LEU A 217 18.43 10.02 15.85
N ALA A 218 19.20 11.00 16.32
CA ALA A 218 20.00 10.88 17.52
C ALA A 218 19.12 10.76 18.78
N ASP A 219 18.09 11.60 18.90
CA ASP A 219 17.24 11.68 20.08
C ASP A 219 16.33 10.44 20.23
N GLU A 220 15.72 9.95 19.15
CA GLU A 220 14.73 8.85 19.21
C GLU A 220 15.36 7.48 19.00
N LEU A 221 16.42 7.36 18.18
CA LEU A 221 17.01 6.07 17.82
C LEU A 221 18.47 5.90 18.28
N GLY A 222 19.14 6.97 18.75
CA GLY A 222 20.56 6.93 19.10
C GLY A 222 21.47 6.63 17.90
N LEU A 223 21.02 6.98 16.69
CA LEU A 223 21.71 6.69 15.43
C LEU A 223 22.21 7.98 14.77
N ASP A 224 23.24 7.82 13.95
CA ASP A 224 23.74 8.86 13.05
C ASP A 224 23.22 8.65 11.61
N PRO A 225 23.14 9.73 10.80
CA PRO A 225 22.81 9.61 9.38
C PRO A 225 23.76 8.69 8.62
N SER A 226 23.24 8.01 7.59
CA SER A 226 24.08 7.13 6.79
C SER A 226 25.22 7.88 6.07
N PRO A 227 26.24 7.15 5.58
CA PRO A 227 27.26 7.74 4.72
C PRO A 227 26.69 8.41 3.46
N ALA A 228 25.59 7.90 2.89
CA ALA A 228 24.97 8.47 1.70
C ALA A 228 24.38 9.85 1.99
N LEU A 229 23.65 10.00 3.10
CA LEU A 229 23.08 11.29 3.51
C LEU A 229 24.17 12.31 3.89
N ARG A 230 25.25 11.88 4.53
CA ARG A 230 26.42 12.75 4.82
C ARG A 230 27.16 13.19 3.56
N ALA A 231 27.27 12.31 2.56
CA ALA A 231 27.81 12.70 1.27
C ALA A 231 26.91 13.75 0.60
N LEU A 232 25.59 13.55 0.62
CA LEU A 232 24.63 14.53 0.09
C LEU A 232 24.75 15.90 0.76
N GLU A 233 24.90 15.96 2.09
CA GLU A 233 25.16 17.21 2.82
C GLU A 233 26.41 17.94 2.30
N SER A 234 27.51 17.22 2.14
CA SER A 234 28.78 17.77 1.66
C SER A 234 28.64 18.35 0.26
N ARG A 235 27.88 17.66 -0.58
CA ARG A 235 27.56 18.07 -1.96
C ARG A 235 26.69 19.32 -2.04
N ILE A 236 25.68 19.42 -1.17
CA ILE A 236 24.85 20.63 -1.03
C ILE A 236 25.71 21.83 -0.61
N LEU A 237 26.59 21.65 0.38
CA LEU A 237 27.49 22.70 0.87
C LEU A 237 28.50 23.15 -0.19
N ALA A 238 28.98 22.23 -1.02
CA ALA A 238 29.91 22.50 -2.11
C ALA A 238 29.23 23.02 -3.39
N HIS A 239 27.89 23.05 -3.43
CA HIS A 239 27.09 23.34 -4.63
C HIS A 239 27.42 22.42 -5.84
N ASP A 240 27.74 21.14 -5.58
CA ASP A 240 28.20 20.20 -6.61
C ASP A 240 27.13 19.18 -7.07
N LEU A 241 25.89 19.35 -6.60
CA LEU A 241 24.77 18.51 -7.00
C LEU A 241 24.42 18.76 -8.48
N PRO A 242 24.26 17.71 -9.30
CA PRO A 242 24.04 17.85 -10.72
C PRO A 242 22.59 18.30 -10.88
N ARG A 243 22.38 19.56 -11.23
CA ARG A 243 21.03 20.03 -11.54
C ARG A 243 20.56 19.37 -12.84
N PRO A 244 19.32 18.89 -12.92
CA PRO A 244 18.75 18.51 -14.21
C PRO A 244 18.86 19.71 -15.15
N ALA A 245 19.39 19.49 -16.36
CA ALA A 245 19.50 20.55 -17.35
C ALA A 245 18.08 21.06 -17.66
N HIS A 246 17.78 22.30 -17.27
CA HIS A 246 16.53 22.96 -17.66
C HIS A 246 16.45 22.94 -19.20
N ARG A 247 15.50 22.19 -19.76
CA ARG A 247 15.13 22.26 -21.18
C ARG A 247 14.06 23.31 -21.38
#